data_AF-A0A8S3Y7F4-F1
#
_entry.id   AF-A0A8S3Y7F4-F1
#
_cell.length_a   1.000
_cell.length_b   1.000
_cell.length_c   1.000
_cell.angle_alpha   90.00
_cell.angle_beta   90.00
_cell.angle_gamma   90.00
#
_symmetry.space_group_name_H-M   'P 1'
#
loop_
_entity.id
_entity.type
_entity.pdbx_description
1 polymer ?
#
loop_
_entity_poly.entity_id
_entity_poly.type
_entity_poly.pdbx_seq_one_letter_code
_entity_poly.pdbx_strand_id
1 'polypeptide(L)'
;MMFISAENRIDSGRYTTNSQSIQFGPWHISYDISCILPSMCSTKVVCERDDDQFCQFCIYCKELNIPHFPDMVFPKNILRLSHESGAKITFNPLDALKRVSSSVEAIEVACAEAWQESRPNAGKKKQCFDWTFSTDYKGTLSDNVLVEPTDELIDFELLKQKDQILFYHDLTLFEDELHDHGISKLSVKIRVMPSYWYVLLRYFLRVDDVLVRSHETRMFHKLNTNYILREFTAKESTAKDLNMPTSQIKEADDVIPFLPLKHKVTEKLIVNITNS
;
A
#
# COMPACT_ATOMS: atom_id res chain seq x y z
N MET A 1 -10.31 23.54 -34.21
CA MET A 1 -9.60 24.48 -33.33
C MET A 1 -10.08 24.17 -31.92
N MET A 2 -9.36 23.29 -31.21
CA MET A 2 -9.77 22.77 -29.91
C MET A 2 -9.26 23.71 -28.81
N PHE A 3 -10.19 24.20 -28.00
CA PHE A 3 -9.90 24.99 -26.80
C PHE A 3 -9.45 24.06 -25.68
N ILE A 4 -8.21 24.22 -25.23
CA ILE A 4 -7.70 23.64 -23.99
C ILE A 4 -7.96 24.70 -22.91
N SER A 5 -8.96 24.48 -22.06
CA SER A 5 -9.17 25.30 -20.86
C SER A 5 -8.24 24.83 -19.75
N ALA A 6 -7.14 25.55 -19.55
CA ALA A 6 -6.31 25.42 -18.36
C ALA A 6 -6.96 26.23 -17.22
N GLU A 7 -7.56 25.56 -16.25
CA GLU A 7 -7.94 26.21 -15.00
C GLU A 7 -6.69 26.40 -14.12
N ASN A 8 -6.26 27.66 -14.04
CA ASN A 8 -5.23 28.11 -13.10
C ASN A 8 -5.79 28.04 -11.66
N ARG A 9 -5.34 27.05 -10.89
CA ARG A 9 -5.29 27.16 -9.42
C ARG A 9 -3.91 27.66 -9.02
N ILE A 10 -3.90 28.82 -8.38
CA ILE A 10 -2.72 29.43 -7.77
C ILE A 10 -2.36 28.55 -6.56
N ASP A 11 -1.42 27.63 -6.74
CA ASP A 11 -0.81 26.91 -5.62
C ASP A 11 0.65 27.38 -5.48
N SER A 12 1.00 27.72 -4.25
CA SER A 12 2.26 28.37 -3.91
C SER A 12 3.40 27.39 -4.18
N GLY A 13 4.24 27.72 -5.16
CA GLY A 13 5.26 26.81 -5.67
C GLY A 13 6.19 26.27 -4.59
N ARG A 14 6.35 24.93 -4.56
CA ARG A 14 7.65 24.27 -4.33
C ARG A 14 7.73 22.76 -4.57
N TYR A 15 6.66 22.07 -4.98
CA TYR A 15 6.77 20.65 -5.34
C TYR A 15 5.95 20.32 -6.60
N THR A 16 6.66 20.08 -7.71
CA THR A 16 6.07 19.58 -8.96
C THR A 16 5.51 18.19 -8.71
N THR A 17 4.18 18.04 -8.71
CA THR A 17 3.56 16.71 -8.74
C THR A 17 3.73 16.18 -10.16
N ASN A 18 4.49 15.10 -10.32
CA ASN A 18 4.63 14.47 -11.63
C ASN A 18 3.55 13.40 -11.74
N SER A 19 2.65 13.56 -12.72
CA SER A 19 1.52 12.66 -12.93
C SER A 19 1.56 12.12 -14.35
N GLN A 20 1.33 10.82 -14.50
CA GLN A 20 1.13 10.21 -15.81
C GLN A 20 -0.14 9.36 -15.81
N SER A 21 -0.71 9.17 -17.00
CA SER A 21 -1.88 8.32 -17.17
C SER A 21 -1.84 7.61 -18.52
N ILE A 22 -2.59 6.50 -18.59
CA ILE A 22 -2.83 5.74 -19.80
C ILE A 22 -4.31 5.33 -19.84
N GLN A 23 -4.88 5.34 -21.05
CA GLN A 23 -6.16 4.70 -21.33
C GLN A 23 -5.90 3.27 -21.83
N PHE A 24 -6.49 2.29 -21.18
CA PHE A 24 -6.34 0.88 -21.51
C PHE A 24 -7.72 0.20 -21.54
N GLY A 25 -8.31 0.12 -22.74
CA GLY A 25 -9.70 -0.32 -22.89
C GLY A 25 -10.63 0.55 -22.04
N PRO A 26 -11.50 -0.03 -21.19
CA PRO A 26 -12.40 0.74 -20.33
C PRO A 26 -11.73 1.27 -19.04
N TRP A 27 -10.41 1.12 -18.90
CA TRP A 27 -9.66 1.56 -17.73
C TRP A 27 -8.85 2.82 -18.00
N HIS A 28 -9.10 3.85 -17.19
CA HIS A 28 -8.19 4.96 -17.00
C HIS A 28 -7.26 4.67 -15.83
N ILE A 29 -5.97 4.49 -16.11
CA ILE A 29 -4.94 4.20 -15.11
C ILE A 29 -4.05 5.43 -14.98
N SER A 30 -3.89 5.94 -13.77
CA SER A 30 -3.05 7.10 -13.50
C SER A 30 -2.28 6.97 -12.20
N TYR A 31 -1.15 7.67 -12.12
CA TYR A 31 -0.45 7.84 -10.86
C TYR A 31 -0.01 9.28 -10.66
N ASP A 32 0.13 9.64 -9.38
CA ASP A 32 0.68 10.90 -8.90
C ASP A 32 1.97 10.59 -8.10
N ILE A 33 3.00 11.44 -8.23
CA ILE A 33 4.23 11.38 -7.42
C ILE A 33 4.44 12.71 -6.69
N SER A 34 4.80 12.65 -5.41
CA SER A 34 5.18 13.81 -4.61
C SER A 34 6.41 13.61 -3.75
N CYS A 35 6.81 14.69 -3.07
CA CYS A 35 7.77 14.64 -1.98
C CYS A 35 7.19 13.98 -0.72
N ILE A 36 8.07 13.76 0.26
CA ILE A 36 7.74 13.25 1.58
C ILE A 36 6.86 14.25 2.36
N LEU A 37 6.01 13.73 3.23
CA LEU A 37 5.16 14.47 4.16
C LEU A 37 6.03 15.37 5.06
N PRO A 38 5.76 16.68 5.14
CA PRO A 38 6.45 17.54 6.08
C PRO A 38 6.25 17.10 7.54
N SER A 39 7.27 17.21 8.37
CA SER A 39 7.23 16.87 9.80
C SER A 39 6.45 17.85 10.66
N MET A 40 5.97 18.96 10.07
CA MET A 40 5.22 20.00 10.75
C MET A 40 4.13 20.57 9.86
N CYS A 41 3.09 21.11 10.48
CA CYS A 41 2.07 21.88 9.79
C CYS A 41 2.70 23.09 9.06
N SER A 42 2.53 23.14 7.74
CA SER A 42 2.99 24.25 6.89
C SER A 42 2.14 25.51 7.06
N THR A 43 0.90 25.36 7.52
CA THR A 43 -0.12 26.41 7.45
C THR A 43 -0.93 26.50 8.74
N LYS A 44 -0.25 26.69 9.88
CA LYS A 44 -0.86 26.69 11.23
C LYS A 44 -2.11 27.57 11.31
N VAL A 45 -2.04 28.79 10.79
CA VAL A 45 -3.14 29.77 10.81
C VAL A 45 -4.39 29.29 10.06
N VAL A 46 -4.24 28.46 9.02
CA VAL A 46 -5.38 27.89 8.28
C VAL A 46 -5.86 26.62 8.97
N CYS A 47 -4.94 25.75 9.38
CA CYS A 47 -5.28 24.48 10.03
C CYS A 47 -5.91 24.65 11.42
N GLU A 48 -5.78 25.81 12.07
CA GLU A 48 -6.44 26.14 13.33
C GLU A 48 -7.90 26.62 13.16
N ARG A 49 -8.32 27.00 11.95
CA ARG A 49 -9.67 27.54 11.68
C ARG A 49 -10.77 26.48 11.60
N ASP A 50 -10.37 25.20 11.58
CA ASP A 50 -11.24 24.03 11.51
C ASP A 50 -12.26 24.06 10.34
N ASP A 51 -11.83 24.59 9.18
CA ASP A 51 -12.66 24.84 7.99
C ASP A 51 -12.40 23.83 6.85
N ASP A 52 -12.03 22.59 7.20
CA ASP A 52 -11.71 21.48 6.29
C ASP A 52 -10.54 21.74 5.29
N GLN A 53 -9.86 22.89 5.39
CA GLN A 53 -8.68 23.23 4.57
C GLN A 53 -7.37 22.89 5.26
N PHE A 54 -7.27 21.66 5.78
CA PHE A 54 -6.07 21.21 6.46
C PHE A 54 -4.91 20.95 5.48
N CYS A 55 -3.69 21.28 5.91
CA CYS A 55 -2.49 20.81 5.22
C CYS A 55 -2.36 19.29 5.36
N GLN A 56 -1.59 18.65 4.47
CA GLN A 56 -1.42 17.20 4.46
C GLN A 56 -1.00 16.62 5.81
N PHE A 57 -0.07 17.28 6.52
CA PHE A 57 0.35 16.86 7.86
C PHE A 57 -0.83 16.83 8.85
N CYS A 58 -1.64 17.88 8.89
CA CYS A 58 -2.81 17.94 9.78
C CYS A 58 -3.90 16.94 9.39
N ILE A 59 -4.09 16.66 8.11
CA ILE A 59 -4.99 15.58 7.65
C ILE A 59 -4.53 14.25 8.25
N TYR A 60 -3.24 13.92 8.09
CA TYR A 60 -2.68 12.68 8.65
C TYR A 60 -2.81 12.63 10.17
N CYS A 61 -2.53 13.70 10.90
CA CYS A 61 -2.68 13.75 12.36
C CYS A 61 -4.14 13.59 12.83
N LYS A 62 -5.11 14.07 12.06
CA LYS A 62 -6.54 13.94 12.41
C LYS A 62 -7.09 12.55 12.08
N GLU A 63 -6.68 12.00 10.94
CA GLU A 63 -7.22 10.75 10.41
C GLU A 63 -6.53 9.50 10.97
N LEU A 64 -5.29 9.61 11.45
CA LEU A 64 -4.51 8.49 11.96
C LEU A 64 -4.36 8.57 13.48
N ASN A 65 -4.75 7.50 14.16
CA ASN A 65 -4.54 7.34 15.60
C ASN A 65 -3.27 6.52 15.88
N ILE A 66 -2.10 7.05 15.50
CA ILE A 66 -0.79 6.43 15.73
C ILE A 66 0.17 7.43 16.41
N PRO A 67 1.09 6.98 17.29
CA PRO A 67 1.95 7.86 18.08
C PRO A 67 3.00 8.60 17.25
N HIS A 68 3.45 8.01 16.14
CA HIS A 68 4.37 8.61 15.17
C HIS A 68 4.10 8.05 13.77
N PHE A 69 4.51 8.79 12.74
CA PHE A 69 4.44 8.36 11.35
C PHE A 69 5.72 7.64 10.94
N PRO A 70 5.69 6.84 9.86
CA PRO A 70 6.90 6.38 9.19
C PRO A 70 7.84 7.54 8.85
N ASP A 71 9.15 7.31 8.87
CA ASP A 71 10.17 8.31 8.52
C ASP A 71 9.89 9.01 7.18
N MET A 72 9.43 8.23 6.20
CA MET A 72 9.16 8.69 4.85
C MET A 72 7.75 8.30 4.41
N VAL A 73 6.78 9.20 4.58
CA VAL A 73 5.43 9.04 4.02
C VAL A 73 5.30 9.87 2.76
N PHE A 74 4.76 9.32 1.67
CA PHE A 74 4.55 10.04 0.41
C PHE A 74 3.06 10.33 0.17
N PRO A 75 2.50 11.40 0.75
CA PRO A 75 1.04 11.56 0.90
C PRO A 75 0.27 11.65 -0.42
N LYS A 76 0.92 12.15 -1.48
CA LYS A 76 0.30 12.23 -2.82
C LYS A 76 0.84 11.18 -3.79
N ASN A 77 1.59 10.18 -3.31
CA ASN A 77 1.87 8.99 -4.12
C ASN A 77 0.60 8.15 -4.18
N ILE A 78 -0.14 8.28 -5.28
CA ILE A 78 -1.44 7.66 -5.42
C ILE A 78 -1.52 6.97 -6.77
N LEU A 79 -1.78 5.67 -6.78
CA LEU A 79 -2.14 4.92 -7.99
C LEU A 79 -3.66 4.80 -8.06
N ARG A 80 -4.26 5.17 -9.19
CA ARG A 80 -5.70 5.13 -9.42
C ARG A 80 -6.00 4.31 -10.67
N LEU A 81 -6.92 3.37 -10.54
CA LEU A 81 -7.52 2.64 -11.64
C LEU A 81 -9.01 2.97 -11.63
N SER A 82 -9.49 3.66 -12.65
CA SER A 82 -10.90 4.02 -12.80
C SER A 82 -11.46 3.32 -14.03
N HIS A 83 -12.54 2.57 -13.85
CA HIS A 83 -13.28 1.93 -14.92
C HIS A 83 -14.40 2.85 -15.40
N GLU A 84 -14.78 2.74 -16.67
CA GLU A 84 -15.91 3.49 -17.27
C GLU A 84 -17.24 3.24 -16.56
N SER A 85 -17.43 2.09 -15.92
CA SER A 85 -18.63 1.82 -15.11
C SER A 85 -18.69 2.57 -13.78
N GLY A 86 -17.67 3.37 -13.46
CA GLY A 86 -17.56 4.11 -12.21
C GLY A 86 -16.89 3.33 -11.08
N ALA A 87 -16.45 2.09 -11.31
CA ALA A 87 -15.61 1.37 -10.37
C ALA A 87 -14.21 1.97 -10.26
N LYS A 88 -13.70 2.10 -9.04
CA LYS A 88 -12.39 2.69 -8.77
C LYS A 88 -11.62 1.84 -7.77
N ILE A 89 -10.33 1.68 -8.05
CA ILE A 89 -9.35 1.07 -7.16
C ILE A 89 -8.25 2.11 -6.95
N THR A 90 -8.02 2.48 -5.70
CA THR A 90 -7.02 3.48 -5.34
C THR A 90 -6.03 2.88 -4.34
N PHE A 91 -4.76 3.17 -4.51
CA PHE A 91 -3.71 2.84 -3.56
C PHE A 91 -3.09 4.13 -3.05
N ASN A 92 -3.18 4.38 -1.75
CA ASN A 92 -2.64 5.57 -1.12
C ASN A 92 -2.10 5.25 0.29
N PRO A 93 -1.15 6.03 0.82
CA PRO A 93 -0.54 5.74 2.11
C PRO A 93 -1.48 5.98 3.29
N LEU A 94 -2.42 6.94 3.19
CA LEU A 94 -3.31 7.28 4.29
C LEU A 94 -4.20 6.09 4.66
N ASP A 95 -4.89 5.51 3.68
CA ASP A 95 -5.74 4.34 3.89
C ASP A 95 -4.94 3.11 4.32
N ALA A 96 -3.70 2.96 3.82
CA ALA A 96 -2.82 1.89 4.25
C ALA A 96 -2.42 2.01 5.73
N LEU A 97 -2.13 3.23 6.21
CA LEU A 97 -1.78 3.52 7.60
C LEU A 97 -2.99 3.45 8.55
N LYS A 98 -4.21 3.74 8.07
CA LYS A 98 -5.45 3.49 8.84
C LYS A 98 -5.63 2.02 9.21
N ARG A 99 -5.13 1.09 8.38
CA ARG A 99 -5.14 -0.34 8.69
C ARG A 99 -4.11 -0.72 9.77
N VAL A 100 -3.00 0.01 9.86
CA VAL A 100 -2.00 -0.16 10.94
C VAL A 100 -2.61 0.25 12.29
N SER A 101 -3.29 1.40 12.37
CA SER A 101 -3.91 1.82 13.64
C SER A 101 -4.98 0.83 14.13
N SER A 102 -5.63 0.12 13.21
CA SER A 102 -6.69 -0.85 13.52
C SER A 102 -6.16 -2.22 13.97
N SER A 103 -4.91 -2.58 13.65
CA SER A 103 -4.31 -3.87 14.03
C SER A 103 -3.72 -3.88 15.44
N VAL A 104 -3.50 -2.70 16.05
CA VAL A 104 -2.95 -2.53 17.40
C VAL A 104 -3.86 -3.13 18.48
N GLU A 105 -5.18 -3.07 18.31
CA GLU A 105 -6.15 -3.68 19.25
C GLU A 105 -6.07 -5.22 19.25
N ALA A 106 -5.63 -5.84 18.14
CA ALA A 106 -5.56 -7.30 18.01
C ALA A 106 -4.26 -7.90 18.60
N ILE A 107 -3.15 -7.16 18.61
CA ILE A 107 -1.86 -7.60 19.18
C ILE A 107 -1.88 -7.52 20.72
N GLU A 108 -2.76 -6.69 21.29
CA GLU A 108 -2.94 -6.52 22.75
C GLU A 108 -3.22 -7.85 23.48
N VAL A 109 -3.88 -8.81 22.82
CA VAL A 109 -4.25 -10.09 23.44
C VAL A 109 -3.12 -11.13 23.35
N ALA A 110 -2.37 -11.17 22.25
CA ALA A 110 -1.36 -12.23 22.03
C ALA A 110 0.03 -11.91 22.60
N CYS A 111 0.43 -10.65 22.62
CA CYS A 111 1.75 -10.25 23.12
C CYS A 111 1.78 -10.05 24.65
N ALA A 112 0.63 -9.79 25.28
CA ALA A 112 0.54 -9.62 26.72
C ALA A 112 0.95 -10.87 27.50
N GLU A 113 0.63 -12.08 27.00
CA GLU A 113 0.98 -13.35 27.65
C GLU A 113 2.49 -13.65 27.53
N ALA A 114 3.06 -13.56 26.32
CA ALA A 114 4.48 -13.90 26.10
C ALA A 114 5.47 -12.86 26.68
N TRP A 115 5.11 -11.56 26.72
CA TRP A 115 5.97 -10.53 27.32
C TRP A 115 5.93 -10.54 28.85
N GLN A 116 4.79 -10.83 29.49
CA GLN A 116 4.68 -10.88 30.96
C GLN A 116 5.51 -12.02 31.57
N GLU A 117 5.60 -13.17 30.90
CA GLU A 117 6.41 -14.31 31.38
C GLU A 117 7.91 -13.98 31.45
N SER A 118 8.40 -13.07 30.61
CA SER A 118 9.82 -12.75 30.54
C SER A 118 10.30 -11.71 31.57
N ARG A 119 9.42 -10.88 32.15
CA ARG A 119 9.80 -9.78 33.07
C ARG A 119 8.69 -9.41 34.09
N PRO A 120 8.64 -10.04 35.28
CA PRO A 120 7.58 -9.81 36.26
C PRO A 120 7.56 -8.41 36.93
N ASN A 121 8.58 -7.56 36.71
CA ASN A 121 8.71 -6.25 37.39
C ASN A 121 8.58 -5.01 36.47
N ALA A 122 8.11 -5.15 35.23
CA ALA A 122 7.89 -4.00 34.34
C ALA A 122 6.54 -3.32 34.62
N GLY A 123 6.46 -2.61 35.75
CA GLY A 123 5.30 -1.77 36.10
C GLY A 123 5.19 -0.54 35.21
N LYS A 124 4.58 -0.69 34.03
CA LYS A 124 3.84 0.31 33.23
C LYS A 124 3.33 -0.42 31.98
N LYS A 125 2.01 -0.42 31.75
CA LYS A 125 1.43 -0.79 30.44
C LYS A 125 1.98 0.20 29.40
N LYS A 126 3.10 -0.11 28.76
CA LYS A 126 3.45 0.54 27.49
C LYS A 126 2.35 0.12 26.52
N GLN A 127 1.60 1.10 26.00
CA GLN A 127 0.74 0.86 24.83
C GLN A 127 1.62 0.16 23.79
N CYS A 128 1.27 -1.08 23.46
CA CYS A 128 2.05 -1.91 22.58
C CYS A 128 1.75 -1.45 21.14
N PHE A 129 2.36 -0.33 20.74
CA PHE A 129 2.25 0.16 19.37
C PHE A 129 3.08 -0.72 18.46
N ASP A 130 2.50 -1.10 17.32
CA ASP A 130 3.24 -1.76 16.25
C ASP A 130 4.09 -0.73 15.52
N TRP A 131 5.32 -0.52 16.03
CA TRP A 131 6.35 0.31 15.41
C TRP A 131 6.84 -0.23 14.06
N THR A 132 6.38 -1.41 13.64
CA THR A 132 6.72 -1.97 12.34
C THR A 132 5.82 -1.49 11.21
N PHE A 133 4.71 -0.80 11.53
CA PHE A 133 3.71 -0.34 10.56
C PHE A 133 3.13 -1.48 9.70
N SER A 134 2.91 -2.66 10.30
CA SER A 134 2.37 -3.81 9.56
C SER A 134 0.94 -3.55 9.12
N THR A 135 0.70 -3.65 7.81
CA THR A 135 -0.60 -3.40 7.19
C THR A 135 -1.05 -4.57 6.33
N ASP A 136 -2.33 -4.92 6.40
CA ASP A 136 -2.98 -5.89 5.53
C ASP A 136 -3.77 -5.21 4.39
N TYR A 137 -3.47 -3.94 4.13
CA TYR A 137 -4.11 -3.13 3.10
C TYR A 137 -4.08 -3.82 1.72
N LYS A 138 -5.23 -3.88 1.06
CA LYS A 138 -5.44 -4.55 -0.25
C LYS A 138 -5.87 -3.59 -1.36
N GLY A 139 -5.66 -2.29 -1.16
CA GLY A 139 -6.23 -1.23 -2.00
C GLY A 139 -7.61 -0.79 -1.53
N THR A 140 -7.94 0.48 -1.78
CA THR A 140 -9.23 1.09 -1.48
C THR A 140 -10.15 0.92 -2.68
N LEU A 141 -11.27 0.22 -2.47
CA LEU A 141 -12.28 -0.04 -3.50
C LEU A 141 -13.44 0.94 -3.37
N SER A 142 -14.01 1.37 -4.49
CA SER A 142 -15.32 2.04 -4.51
C SER A 142 -16.47 1.06 -4.33
N ASP A 143 -17.65 1.56 -3.96
CA ASP A 143 -18.90 0.78 -3.82
C ASP A 143 -19.33 0.04 -5.09
N ASN A 144 -18.86 0.45 -6.26
CA ASN A 144 -19.16 -0.17 -7.56
C ASN A 144 -18.35 -1.45 -7.85
N VAL A 145 -17.59 -1.96 -6.88
CA VAL A 145 -16.80 -3.19 -7.00
C VAL A 145 -17.37 -4.24 -6.05
N LEU A 146 -17.88 -5.34 -6.61
CA LEU A 146 -18.34 -6.48 -5.83
C LEU A 146 -17.17 -7.46 -5.60
N VAL A 147 -16.95 -7.85 -4.35
CA VAL A 147 -15.88 -8.79 -3.97
C VAL A 147 -16.48 -10.16 -3.71
N GLU A 148 -16.02 -11.17 -4.43
CA GLU A 148 -16.45 -12.56 -4.26
C GLU A 148 -15.24 -13.48 -4.03
N PRO A 149 -15.34 -14.50 -3.15
CA PRO A 149 -14.29 -15.51 -3.03
C PRO A 149 -14.18 -16.33 -4.32
N THR A 150 -12.96 -16.77 -4.66
CA THR A 150 -12.71 -17.58 -5.86
C THR A 150 -11.57 -18.56 -5.65
N ASP A 151 -11.63 -19.69 -6.34
CA ASP A 151 -10.51 -20.62 -6.48
C ASP A 151 -9.68 -20.36 -7.75
N GLU A 152 -10.13 -19.45 -8.61
CA GLU A 152 -9.39 -19.04 -9.82
C GLU A 152 -8.08 -18.33 -9.45
N LEU A 153 -6.99 -18.79 -10.05
CA LEU A 153 -5.65 -18.29 -9.78
C LEU A 153 -5.16 -17.38 -10.90
N ILE A 154 -4.24 -16.47 -10.55
CA ILE A 154 -3.55 -15.63 -11.54
C ILE A 154 -2.66 -16.51 -12.40
N ASP A 155 -2.81 -16.39 -13.72
CA ASP A 155 -1.98 -17.09 -14.69
C ASP A 155 -0.57 -16.46 -14.76
N PHE A 156 0.37 -17.03 -14.01
CA PHE A 156 1.76 -16.59 -14.00
C PHE A 156 2.52 -16.91 -15.30
N GLU A 157 2.01 -17.80 -16.17
CA GLU A 157 2.66 -18.09 -17.44
C GLU A 157 2.51 -16.89 -18.38
N LEU A 158 1.34 -16.25 -18.40
CA LEU A 158 1.11 -14.98 -19.11
C LEU A 158 2.02 -13.86 -18.59
N LEU A 159 2.32 -13.83 -17.29
CA LEU A 159 3.20 -12.82 -16.69
C LEU A 159 4.69 -13.00 -17.05
N LYS A 160 5.09 -14.20 -17.52
CA LYS A 160 6.47 -14.49 -17.94
C LYS A 160 6.72 -14.19 -19.42
N GLN A 161 5.67 -13.94 -20.20
CA GLN A 161 5.79 -13.60 -21.61
C GLN A 161 6.50 -12.27 -21.77
N LYS A 162 7.38 -12.18 -22.78
CA LYS A 162 8.17 -10.97 -23.07
C LYS A 162 7.38 -10.02 -23.98
N ASP A 163 6.25 -9.54 -23.47
CA ASP A 163 5.47 -8.52 -24.15
C ASP A 163 6.01 -7.13 -23.88
N GLN A 164 5.72 -6.19 -24.79
CA GLN A 164 6.08 -4.79 -24.60
C GLN A 164 5.26 -4.20 -23.46
N ILE A 165 5.94 -3.61 -22.47
CA ILE A 165 5.29 -2.86 -21.40
C ILE A 165 4.83 -1.51 -21.96
N LEU A 166 3.52 -1.28 -21.96
CA LEU A 166 2.92 -0.03 -22.45
C LEU A 166 2.98 1.08 -21.37
N PHE A 167 2.84 0.69 -20.11
CA PHE A 167 2.87 1.60 -18.98
C PHE A 167 3.44 0.89 -17.75
N TYR A 168 4.36 1.56 -17.06
CA TYR A 168 5.00 1.03 -15.87
C TYR A 168 5.25 2.11 -14.85
N HIS A 169 4.97 1.80 -13.59
CA HIS A 169 5.43 2.63 -12.49
C HIS A 169 5.57 1.83 -11.18
N ASP A 170 6.46 2.29 -10.31
CA ASP A 170 6.73 1.75 -8.98
C ASP A 170 6.67 2.90 -7.96
N LEU A 171 5.59 2.96 -7.18
CA LEU A 171 5.32 4.02 -6.21
C LEU A 171 5.60 3.51 -4.81
N THR A 172 6.55 4.12 -4.11
CA THR A 172 6.67 3.96 -2.65
C THR A 172 5.56 4.78 -1.97
N LEU A 173 4.75 4.15 -1.13
CA LEU A 173 3.69 4.82 -0.37
C LEU A 173 4.22 5.33 0.97
N PHE A 174 4.94 4.47 1.70
CA PHE A 174 5.70 4.86 2.88
C PHE A 174 6.91 3.93 3.09
N GLU A 175 7.89 4.43 3.84
CA GLU A 175 9.11 3.72 4.22
C GLU A 175 9.57 4.21 5.61
N ASP A 176 10.15 3.31 6.40
CA ASP A 176 10.69 3.55 7.73
C ASP A 176 11.94 2.69 7.94
N GLU A 177 13.00 3.26 8.53
CA GLU A 177 14.27 2.56 8.76
C GLU A 177 14.32 1.90 10.15
N LEU A 178 13.22 1.93 10.90
CA LEU A 178 13.07 1.30 12.22
C LEU A 178 14.19 1.70 13.18
N HIS A 179 14.64 2.96 13.11
CA HIS A 179 15.80 3.48 13.84
C HIS A 179 17.09 2.68 13.58
N ASP A 180 17.41 2.43 12.31
CA ASP A 180 18.57 1.65 11.85
C ASP A 180 18.55 0.16 12.25
N HIS A 181 17.40 -0.36 12.68
CA HIS A 181 17.22 -1.77 13.07
C HIS A 181 16.45 -2.60 12.03
N GLY A 182 16.27 -2.07 10.83
CA GLY A 182 15.65 -2.81 9.75
C GLY A 182 15.05 -1.90 8.68
N ILE A 183 13.98 -2.38 8.06
CA ILE A 183 13.21 -1.60 7.09
C ILE A 183 11.75 -2.04 7.12
N SER A 184 10.84 -1.07 7.11
CA SER A 184 9.42 -1.26 6.83
C SER A 184 9.07 -0.43 5.60
N LYS A 185 8.53 -1.07 4.56
CA LYS A 185 8.27 -0.42 3.28
C LYS A 185 6.97 -0.91 2.67
N LEU A 186 6.13 0.01 2.25
CA LEU A 186 4.97 -0.27 1.42
C LEU A 186 5.13 0.39 0.04
N SER A 187 5.10 -0.39 -1.03
CA SER A 187 5.10 0.12 -2.40
C SER A 187 4.05 -0.55 -3.27
N VAL A 188 3.62 0.14 -4.33
CA VAL A 188 2.69 -0.37 -5.34
C VAL A 188 3.28 -0.23 -6.73
N LYS A 189 3.32 -1.35 -7.45
CA LYS A 189 3.82 -1.44 -8.82
C LYS A 189 2.67 -1.70 -9.77
N ILE A 190 2.63 -0.99 -10.89
CA ILE A 190 1.68 -1.21 -11.99
C ILE A 190 2.44 -1.56 -13.27
N ARG A 191 1.96 -2.57 -13.99
CA ARG A 191 2.38 -2.93 -15.34
C ARG A 191 1.14 -3.03 -16.23
N VAL A 192 1.12 -2.31 -17.33
CA VAL A 192 0.10 -2.45 -18.37
C VAL A 192 0.77 -3.06 -19.59
N MET A 193 0.28 -4.22 -19.99
CA MET A 193 0.66 -4.95 -21.19
C MET A 193 -0.44 -4.80 -22.25
N PRO A 194 -0.24 -5.22 -23.51
CA PRO A 194 -1.26 -5.07 -24.55
C PRO A 194 -2.57 -5.82 -24.26
N SER A 195 -2.53 -6.90 -23.48
CA SER A 195 -3.67 -7.79 -23.25
C SER A 195 -4.13 -7.84 -21.78
N TYR A 196 -3.41 -7.23 -20.85
CA TYR A 196 -3.77 -7.21 -19.43
C TYR A 196 -3.06 -6.08 -18.68
N TRP A 197 -3.53 -5.77 -17.48
CA TRP A 197 -2.75 -5.03 -16.51
C TRP A 197 -2.54 -5.86 -15.24
N TYR A 198 -1.45 -5.57 -14.53
CA TYR A 198 -1.06 -6.24 -13.31
C TYR A 198 -0.57 -5.23 -12.27
N VAL A 199 -1.11 -5.32 -11.05
CA VAL A 199 -0.70 -4.52 -9.89
C VAL A 199 -0.10 -5.44 -8.83
N LEU A 200 1.02 -5.01 -8.23
CA LEU A 200 1.60 -5.61 -7.04
C LEU A 200 1.74 -4.53 -5.97
N LEU A 201 0.88 -4.59 -4.97
CA LEU A 201 1.05 -3.87 -3.71
C LEU A 201 1.83 -4.78 -2.77
N ARG A 202 2.97 -4.31 -2.27
CA ARG A 202 3.84 -5.08 -1.39
C ARG A 202 4.19 -4.28 -0.16
N TYR A 203 3.84 -4.82 0.99
CA TYR A 203 4.42 -4.49 2.27
C TYR A 203 5.58 -5.45 2.54
N PHE A 204 6.72 -4.90 2.91
CA PHE A 204 7.92 -5.65 3.27
C PHE A 204 8.46 -5.12 4.59
N LEU A 205 8.72 -6.04 5.51
CA LEU A 205 9.29 -5.78 6.82
C LEU A 205 10.48 -6.69 7.03
N ARG A 206 11.62 -6.10 7.37
CA ARG A 206 12.79 -6.78 7.89
C ARG A 206 13.13 -6.13 9.22
N VAL A 207 13.15 -6.92 10.28
CA VAL A 207 13.74 -6.52 11.56
C VAL A 207 15.02 -7.32 11.71
N ASP A 208 16.15 -6.62 11.77
CA ASP A 208 17.47 -7.24 11.72
C ASP A 208 17.64 -8.25 12.86
N ASP A 209 18.02 -9.47 12.49
CA ASP A 209 18.23 -10.64 13.36
C ASP A 209 16.99 -11.10 14.16
N VAL A 210 15.80 -10.64 13.79
CA VAL A 210 14.54 -11.01 14.44
C VAL A 210 13.59 -11.74 13.49
N LEU A 211 13.07 -11.06 12.46
CA LEU A 211 12.09 -11.62 11.54
C LEU A 211 12.06 -10.90 10.19
N VAL A 212 11.51 -11.59 9.20
CA VAL A 212 11.16 -11.04 7.90
C VAL A 212 9.71 -11.37 7.60
N ARG A 213 8.94 -10.36 7.20
CA ARG A 213 7.52 -10.47 6.86
C ARG A 213 7.24 -9.78 5.54
N SER A 214 6.34 -10.35 4.75
CA SER A 214 5.85 -9.73 3.53
C SER A 214 4.35 -9.96 3.35
N HIS A 215 3.62 -8.89 3.11
CA HIS A 215 2.22 -8.95 2.68
C HIS A 215 2.14 -8.45 1.23
N GLU A 216 1.65 -9.29 0.34
CA GLU A 216 1.54 -8.97 -1.08
C GLU A 216 0.09 -9.06 -1.51
N THR A 217 -0.44 -7.99 -2.09
CA THR A 217 -1.71 -7.98 -2.82
C THR A 217 -1.41 -7.88 -4.31
N ARG A 218 -1.72 -8.93 -5.05
CA ARG A 218 -1.63 -8.98 -6.51
C ARG A 218 -3.00 -8.74 -7.09
N MET A 219 -3.12 -7.86 -8.07
CA MET A 219 -4.34 -7.72 -8.86
C MET A 219 -4.01 -7.93 -10.34
N PHE A 220 -4.80 -8.75 -11.01
CA PHE A 220 -4.64 -9.08 -12.41
C PHE A 220 -5.97 -8.92 -13.14
N HIS A 221 -5.94 -8.21 -14.27
CA HIS A 221 -7.09 -8.07 -15.13
C HIS A 221 -6.69 -8.30 -16.57
N LYS A 222 -7.36 -9.27 -17.20
CA LYS A 222 -7.21 -9.54 -18.63
C LYS A 222 -8.22 -8.69 -19.41
N LEU A 223 -7.78 -8.10 -20.51
CA LEU A 223 -8.64 -7.33 -21.40
C LEU A 223 -9.84 -8.19 -21.85
N ASN A 224 -11.01 -7.57 -21.95
CA ASN A 224 -12.30 -8.20 -22.29
C ASN A 224 -12.87 -9.16 -21.22
N THR A 225 -12.35 -9.13 -19.99
CA THR A 225 -13.02 -9.75 -18.84
C THR A 225 -13.78 -8.68 -18.04
N ASN A 226 -14.78 -9.08 -17.25
CA ASN A 226 -15.57 -8.18 -16.40
C ASN A 226 -15.17 -8.26 -14.92
N TYR A 227 -14.06 -8.92 -14.62
CA TYR A 227 -13.56 -9.09 -13.26
C TYR A 227 -12.05 -8.89 -13.19
N ILE A 228 -11.57 -8.75 -11.97
CA ILE A 228 -10.15 -8.67 -11.62
C ILE A 228 -9.89 -9.77 -10.63
N LEU A 229 -8.82 -10.54 -10.83
CA LEU A 229 -8.36 -11.49 -9.82
C LEU A 229 -7.49 -10.75 -8.81
N ARG A 230 -7.87 -10.82 -7.53
CA ARG A 230 -7.10 -10.30 -6.41
C ARG A 230 -6.59 -11.46 -5.56
N GLU A 231 -5.28 -11.56 -5.39
CA GLU A 231 -4.64 -12.53 -4.51
C GLU A 231 -3.87 -11.80 -3.41
N PHE A 232 -4.23 -12.06 -2.16
CA PHE A 232 -3.49 -11.61 -0.98
C PHE A 232 -2.68 -12.76 -0.40
N THR A 233 -1.38 -12.56 -0.17
CA THR A 233 -0.51 -13.52 0.51
C THR A 233 0.23 -12.85 1.65
N ALA A 234 0.18 -13.44 2.85
CA ALA A 234 1.04 -13.07 3.97
C ALA A 234 2.07 -14.16 4.22
N LYS A 235 3.34 -13.78 4.20
CA LYS A 235 4.48 -14.65 4.43
C LYS A 235 5.32 -14.11 5.57
N GLU A 236 5.85 -14.99 6.39
CA GLU A 236 6.66 -14.59 7.55
C GLU A 236 7.60 -15.71 7.98
N SER A 237 8.84 -15.35 8.31
CA SER A 237 9.80 -16.24 8.95
C SER A 237 10.58 -15.51 10.02
N THR A 238 10.99 -16.23 11.07
CA THR A 238 11.97 -15.70 12.01
C THR A 238 13.37 -15.78 11.41
N ALA A 239 14.29 -14.94 11.88
CA ALA A 239 15.69 -14.98 11.46
C ALA A 239 16.38 -16.31 11.79
N LYS A 240 15.91 -17.04 12.82
CA LYS A 240 16.43 -18.36 13.20
C LYS A 240 16.07 -19.45 12.21
N ASP A 241 14.87 -19.35 11.64
CA ASP A 241 14.36 -20.33 10.67
C ASP A 241 14.86 -20.03 9.25
N LEU A 242 15.32 -18.79 9.01
CA LEU A 242 16.00 -18.41 7.79
C LEU A 242 17.45 -18.90 7.84
N ASN A 243 17.81 -19.85 6.98
CA ASN A 243 19.20 -20.28 6.77
C ASN A 243 20.08 -19.20 6.09
N MET A 244 19.74 -17.92 6.24
CA MET A 244 20.45 -16.79 5.65
C MET A 244 20.50 -15.65 6.68
N PRO A 245 21.68 -15.05 6.94
CA PRO A 245 21.77 -13.91 7.83
C PRO A 245 20.94 -12.74 7.28
N THR A 246 20.04 -12.20 8.10
CA THR A 246 19.11 -11.14 7.70
C THR A 246 19.81 -9.86 7.23
N SER A 247 21.02 -9.61 7.72
CA SER A 247 21.87 -8.48 7.31
C SER A 247 22.37 -8.56 5.86
N GLN A 248 22.32 -9.74 5.22
CA GLN A 248 22.67 -9.91 3.80
C GLN A 248 21.46 -9.75 2.86
N ILE A 249 20.25 -9.66 3.41
CA ILE A 249 19.02 -9.47 2.65
C ILE A 249 18.91 -7.98 2.33
N LYS A 250 19.44 -7.58 1.18
CA LYS A 250 19.36 -6.19 0.70
C LYS A 250 18.00 -5.90 0.08
N GLU A 251 17.49 -6.83 -0.72
CA GLU A 251 16.25 -6.64 -1.46
C GLU A 251 15.17 -7.62 -0.98
N ALA A 252 13.92 -7.15 -0.99
CA ALA A 252 12.77 -7.97 -0.62
C ALA A 252 12.63 -9.21 -1.53
N ASP A 253 12.95 -9.07 -2.81
CA ASP A 253 12.83 -10.14 -3.80
C ASP A 253 13.81 -11.31 -3.55
N ASP A 254 14.91 -11.08 -2.80
CA ASP A 254 15.89 -12.12 -2.48
C ASP A 254 15.38 -13.08 -1.40
N VAL A 255 14.49 -12.62 -0.50
CA VAL A 255 14.03 -13.41 0.65
C VAL A 255 12.61 -13.93 0.51
N ILE A 256 11.71 -13.17 -0.13
CA ILE A 256 10.28 -13.50 -0.24
C ILE A 256 9.98 -14.92 -0.80
N PRO A 257 10.76 -15.47 -1.76
CA PRO A 257 10.57 -16.84 -2.23
C PRO A 257 10.79 -17.91 -1.17
N PHE A 258 11.61 -17.63 -0.15
CA PHE A 258 11.96 -18.57 0.92
C PHE A 258 11.06 -18.45 2.16
N LEU A 259 10.25 -17.39 2.25
CA LEU A 259 9.35 -17.20 3.39
C LEU A 259 8.16 -18.18 3.31
N PRO A 260 7.82 -18.87 4.41
CA PRO A 260 6.66 -19.75 4.44
C PRO A 260 5.37 -18.92 4.37
N LEU A 261 4.43 -19.41 3.57
CA LEU A 261 3.10 -18.83 3.42
C LEU A 261 2.28 -19.08 4.67
N LYS A 262 1.87 -18.01 5.37
CA LYS A 262 1.03 -18.07 6.57
C LYS A 262 -0.45 -17.96 6.23
N HIS A 263 -0.78 -17.12 5.27
CA HIS A 263 -2.16 -16.83 4.89
C HIS A 263 -2.25 -16.51 3.41
N LYS A 264 -3.30 -17.01 2.75
CA LYS A 264 -3.60 -16.74 1.35
C LYS A 264 -5.11 -16.57 1.18
N VAL A 265 -5.51 -15.52 0.46
CA VAL A 265 -6.90 -15.26 0.10
C VAL A 265 -6.94 -14.90 -1.38
N THR A 266 -7.90 -15.48 -2.09
CA THR A 266 -8.16 -15.26 -3.51
C THR A 266 -9.59 -14.78 -3.71
N GLU A 267 -9.73 -13.66 -4.39
CA GLU A 267 -11.01 -12.97 -4.59
C GLU A 267 -11.15 -12.55 -6.06
N LYS A 268 -12.38 -12.53 -6.55
CA LYS A 268 -12.79 -11.83 -7.78
C LYS A 268 -13.37 -10.48 -7.40
N LEU A 269 -12.88 -9.43 -8.05
CA LEU A 269 -13.47 -8.11 -8.01
C LEU A 269 -14.31 -7.96 -9.28
N ILE A 270 -15.61 -8.11 -9.17
CA ILE A 270 -16.54 -7.95 -10.29
C ILE A 270 -16.80 -6.46 -10.49
N VAL A 271 -16.55 -6.01 -11.71
CA VAL A 271 -16.73 -4.64 -12.13
C VAL A 271 -18.03 -4.61 -12.91
N ASN A 272 -19.10 -4.10 -12.30
CA ASN A 272 -20.42 -4.11 -12.92
C ASN A 272 -20.35 -3.40 -14.27
N ILE A 273 -20.53 -4.14 -15.36
CA ILE A 273 -20.98 -3.57 -16.63
C ILE A 273 -22.47 -3.35 -16.40
N THR A 274 -22.89 -2.11 -16.21
CA THR A 274 -24.30 -1.77 -16.35
C THR A 274 -24.71 -2.12 -17.77
N ASN A 275 -25.23 -3.34 -17.95
CA ASN A 275 -25.96 -3.70 -19.14
C ASN A 275 -27.24 -2.87 -19.13
N SER A 276 -27.30 -1.91 -20.06
CA SER A 276 -28.53 -1.32 -20.63
C SER A 276 -29.36 -0.42 -19.71
#